data_AF-A0A8J2T371-F1
#
_entry.id   AF-A0A8J2T371-F1
#
_cell.length_a   1.000
_cell.length_b   1.000
_cell.length_c   1.000
_cell.angle_alpha   90.00
_cell.angle_beta   90.00
_cell.angle_gamma   90.00
#
_symmetry.space_group_name_H-M   'P 1'
#
loop_
_entity.id
_entity.type
_entity.pdbx_description
1 polymer ?
#
loop_
_entity_poly.entity_id
_entity_poly.type
_entity_poly.pdbx_seq_one_letter_code
_entity_poly.pdbx_strand_id
1 'polypeptide(L)'
;MVLSSNWLEFQKKSSDAGSNKRKSTKKTGEVFKGNHHTKKKPSRVMNVVYTMNEAIDRAEKDKKLGKEFNFRPTTESKVDVLLGKDTVSKRMKDAGKFVALDGEFVGVGIDGKEHALARVSVVNYNGYVVMDEYVKPQEKVVDWRTWVSGIEPKHMKNAISYKEAQQRVADILKDRILVGHAVSHDLAALGLKHARSMIRDTSLYPPFRKQYAKGKTPGLKKLANEVLKINIQEGQHSSVEDARITMLLYKSHKKEIDRLYGGKLDV
;
A
#
# COMPACT_ATOMS: atom_id res chain seq x y z
N MET A 1 28.03 -26.84 5.32
CA MET A 1 27.70 -25.41 5.52
C MET A 1 28.99 -24.69 5.90
N VAL A 2 29.58 -23.96 4.94
CA VAL A 2 30.83 -23.21 5.12
C VAL A 2 30.45 -21.74 5.15
N LEU A 3 30.65 -21.08 6.29
CA LEU A 3 30.46 -19.64 6.46
C LEU A 3 31.79 -18.94 6.16
N SER A 4 31.78 -18.02 5.19
CA SER A 4 32.93 -17.32 4.65
C SER A 4 33.48 -16.22 5.56
N SER A 5 34.81 -16.13 5.59
CA SER A 5 35.70 -15.48 6.56
C SER A 5 35.82 -13.95 6.56
N ASN A 6 34.81 -13.18 6.12
CA ASN A 6 34.95 -11.71 5.97
C ASN A 6 34.38 -10.84 7.10
N TRP A 7 34.03 -11.42 8.26
CA TRP A 7 33.47 -10.68 9.40
C TRP A 7 34.46 -10.45 10.56
N LEU A 8 35.52 -11.26 10.66
CA LEU A 8 36.54 -11.18 11.72
C LEU A 8 37.64 -10.14 11.47
N GLU A 9 37.83 -9.70 10.22
CA GLU A 9 38.87 -8.73 9.87
C GLU A 9 38.48 -7.27 10.14
N PHE A 10 37.18 -6.99 10.29
CA PHE A 10 36.68 -5.63 10.51
C PHE A 10 36.78 -5.17 11.97
N GLN A 11 36.86 -6.10 12.93
CA GLN A 11 36.97 -5.76 14.37
C GLN A 11 38.40 -5.44 14.84
N LYS A 12 39.44 -5.74 14.04
CA LYS A 12 40.85 -5.51 14.43
C LYS A 12 41.41 -4.12 14.08
N LYS A 13 40.64 -3.26 13.40
CA LYS A 13 41.13 -1.94 12.92
C LYS A 13 40.68 -0.72 13.74
N SER A 14 40.09 -0.91 14.93
CA SER A 14 39.65 0.21 15.78
C SER A 14 40.31 0.25 17.16
N SER A 15 41.42 -0.47 17.35
CA SER A 15 42.21 -0.44 18.59
C SER A 15 43.69 -0.22 18.26
N ASP A 16 44.05 0.96 17.75
CA ASP A 16 45.43 1.46 17.79
C ASP A 16 45.45 2.97 17.44
N ALA A 17 45.38 3.82 18.47
CA ALA A 17 45.83 5.21 18.43
C ALA A 17 45.89 5.85 19.84
N GLY A 18 46.87 5.44 20.64
CA GLY A 18 47.50 6.29 21.67
C GLY A 18 49.00 6.29 21.38
N SER A 19 49.81 7.31 21.57
CA SER A 19 49.74 8.57 22.32
C SER A 19 50.91 9.44 21.85
N ASN A 20 50.79 10.77 21.87
CA ASN A 20 51.99 11.61 22.11
C ASN A 20 51.62 12.98 22.69
N LYS A 21 52.29 13.35 23.79
CA LYS A 21 52.12 14.58 24.59
C LYS A 21 52.91 15.74 24.00
N ARG A 22 52.34 16.96 23.96
CA ARG A 22 53.07 18.23 24.20
C ARG A 22 52.18 19.26 24.93
N LYS A 23 52.82 20.03 25.81
CA LYS A 23 52.28 20.98 26.80
C LYS A 23 51.99 22.38 26.22
N SER A 24 51.08 23.08 26.92
CA SER A 24 51.05 24.54 27.21
C SER A 24 50.54 25.52 26.14
N THR A 25 49.38 26.15 26.40
CA THR A 25 49.24 27.57 26.80
C THR A 25 47.76 28.00 26.89
N LYS A 26 47.44 28.87 27.85
CA LYS A 26 46.12 29.52 28.04
C LYS A 26 45.80 30.45 26.86
N LYS A 27 44.57 30.38 26.32
CA LYS A 27 43.86 31.55 25.76
C LYS A 27 42.34 31.36 25.90
N THR A 28 41.71 32.50 26.15
CA THR A 28 40.33 32.80 26.53
C THR A 28 39.34 32.70 25.37
N GLY A 29 38.08 32.36 25.69
CA GLY A 29 36.88 32.78 24.94
C GLY A 29 36.47 31.92 23.74
N GLU A 30 35.37 31.17 23.88
CA GLU A 30 34.12 31.34 23.10
C GLU A 30 33.19 30.14 23.36
N VAL A 31 31.98 30.44 23.82
CA VAL A 31 30.92 29.46 24.06
C VAL A 31 30.31 29.07 22.71
N PHE A 32 30.70 27.91 22.17
CA PHE A 32 29.98 27.29 21.06
C PHE A 32 28.65 26.74 21.55
N LYS A 33 27.54 27.41 21.19
CA LYS A 33 26.19 26.86 21.33
C LYS A 33 26.05 25.63 20.44
N GLY A 34 25.86 24.46 21.07
CA GLY A 34 25.56 23.22 20.39
C GLY A 34 24.27 23.34 19.58
N ASN A 35 24.36 23.00 18.29
CA ASN A 35 23.23 22.95 17.38
C ASN A 35 22.31 21.78 17.81
N HIS A 36 21.17 22.10 18.44
CA HIS A 36 20.12 21.12 18.66
C HIS A 36 19.50 20.73 17.32
N HIS A 37 19.84 19.53 16.82
CA HIS A 37 19.02 18.84 15.84
C HIS A 37 17.67 18.52 16.47
N THR A 38 16.70 19.41 16.27
CA THR A 38 15.30 19.11 16.56
C THR A 38 14.85 18.01 15.61
N LYS A 39 14.52 16.84 16.17
CA LYS A 39 13.88 15.75 15.41
C LYS A 39 12.59 16.31 14.81
N LYS A 40 12.56 16.51 13.49
CA LYS A 40 11.37 17.02 12.79
C LYS A 40 10.21 16.07 13.08
N LYS A 41 9.09 16.63 13.55
CA LYS A 41 7.86 15.87 13.75
C LYS A 41 7.45 15.21 12.42
N PRO A 42 7.04 13.92 12.42
CA PRO A 42 6.59 13.24 11.21
C PRO A 42 5.46 14.03 10.57
N SER A 43 5.47 14.08 9.23
CA SER A 43 4.42 14.76 8.48
C SER A 43 3.05 14.13 8.78
N ARG A 44 1.97 14.89 8.67
CA ARG A 44 0.60 14.40 8.89
C ARG A 44 0.29 13.14 8.05
N VAL A 45 0.91 13.03 6.88
CA VAL A 45 0.83 11.85 6.01
C VAL A 45 1.57 10.66 6.62
N MET A 46 2.79 10.85 7.14
CA MET A 46 3.54 9.81 7.85
C MET A 46 2.81 9.31 9.10
N ASN A 47 2.11 10.19 9.81
CA ASN A 47 1.27 9.77 10.93
C ASN A 47 0.11 8.89 10.48
N VAL A 48 -0.55 9.22 9.37
CA VAL A 48 -1.61 8.37 8.80
C VAL A 48 -1.05 7.03 8.36
N VAL A 49 0.09 7.01 7.68
CA VAL A 49 0.78 5.76 7.30
C VAL A 49 1.12 4.92 8.53
N TYR A 50 1.66 5.53 9.57
CA TYR A 50 1.98 4.85 10.83
C TYR A 50 0.73 4.25 11.48
N THR A 51 -0.36 5.02 11.58
CA THR A 51 -1.61 4.52 12.15
C THR A 51 -2.27 3.41 11.31
N MET A 52 -2.07 3.43 10.00
CA MET A 52 -2.56 2.37 9.12
C MET A 52 -1.72 1.10 9.26
N ASN A 53 -0.40 1.22 9.36
CA ASN A 53 0.50 0.08 9.59
C ASN A 53 0.20 -0.60 10.93
N GLU A 54 0.01 0.18 12.01
CA GLU A 54 -0.38 -0.34 13.32
C GLU A 54 -1.74 -1.09 13.29
N ALA A 55 -2.67 -0.64 12.43
CA ALA A 55 -3.95 -1.31 12.24
C ALA A 55 -3.83 -2.59 11.40
N ILE A 56 -2.91 -2.61 10.42
CA ILE A 56 -2.60 -3.79 9.60
C ILE A 56 -1.93 -4.86 10.46
N ASP A 57 -0.88 -4.51 11.22
CA ASP A 57 -0.16 -5.43 12.13
C ASP A 57 -1.09 -6.07 13.16
N ARG A 58 -2.08 -5.30 13.64
CA ARG A 58 -3.10 -5.80 14.57
C ARG A 58 -4.04 -6.79 13.90
N ALA A 59 -4.50 -6.50 12.69
CA ALA A 59 -5.38 -7.39 11.93
C ALA A 59 -4.66 -8.70 11.55
N GLU A 60 -3.36 -8.65 11.24
CA GLU A 60 -2.55 -9.85 10.97
C GLU A 60 -2.38 -10.73 12.20
N LYS A 61 -2.17 -10.13 13.38
CA LYS A 61 -2.10 -10.88 14.65
C LYS A 61 -3.43 -11.53 14.98
N ASP A 62 -4.54 -10.83 14.82
CA ASP A 62 -5.88 -11.37 15.08
C ASP A 62 -6.24 -12.51 14.13
N LYS A 63 -5.82 -12.42 12.86
CA LYS A 63 -5.98 -13.49 11.85
C LYS A 63 -5.15 -14.74 12.19
N LYS A 64 -3.91 -14.59 12.69
CA LYS A 64 -3.06 -15.71 13.14
C LYS A 64 -3.60 -16.42 14.38
N LEU A 65 -4.39 -15.74 15.21
CA LEU A 65 -5.02 -16.27 16.43
C LEU A 65 -6.38 -16.96 16.17
N GLY A 66 -6.80 -17.13 14.91
CA GLY A 66 -8.04 -17.81 14.57
C GLY A 66 -9.31 -17.09 15.04
N LYS A 67 -9.22 -15.80 15.38
CA LYS A 67 -10.38 -14.96 15.66
C LYS A 67 -10.98 -14.54 14.32
N GLU A 68 -12.24 -14.90 14.06
CA GLU A 68 -13.00 -14.25 12.99
C GLU A 68 -12.88 -12.74 13.14
N PHE A 69 -12.53 -12.03 12.06
CA PHE A 69 -12.44 -10.58 12.05
C PHE A 69 -13.85 -9.99 12.15
N ASN A 70 -14.36 -9.96 13.38
CA ASN A 70 -15.40 -9.05 13.78
C ASN A 70 -14.69 -7.81 14.29
N PHE A 71 -14.81 -6.69 13.58
CA PHE A 71 -14.54 -5.38 14.17
C PHE A 71 -15.55 -5.16 15.31
N ARG A 72 -15.24 -5.72 16.47
CA ARG A 72 -15.83 -5.31 17.74
C ARG A 72 -14.95 -4.16 18.22
N PRO A 73 -15.47 -2.94 18.36
CA PRO A 73 -14.74 -1.90 19.07
C PRO A 73 -14.59 -2.40 20.51
N THR A 74 -13.47 -3.05 20.81
CA THR A 74 -13.15 -3.40 22.17
C THR A 74 -12.87 -2.10 22.88
N THR A 75 -13.78 -1.82 23.80
CA THR A 75 -13.72 -0.78 24.80
C THR A 75 -12.29 -0.59 25.32
N GLU A 76 -11.87 0.68 25.24
CA GLU A 76 -10.88 1.34 26.08
C GLU A 76 -9.41 1.03 25.79
N SER A 77 -8.92 1.56 24.67
CA SER A 77 -7.50 1.92 24.58
C SER A 77 -7.31 3.35 25.10
N LYS A 78 -6.30 3.57 25.94
CA LYS A 78 -5.89 4.89 26.48
C LYS A 78 -5.59 5.96 25.41
N VAL A 79 -5.61 5.59 24.13
CA VAL A 79 -5.48 6.46 22.96
C VAL A 79 -6.75 7.29 22.73
N ASP A 80 -7.93 6.77 23.07
CA ASP A 80 -9.21 7.45 22.88
C ASP A 80 -9.41 8.63 23.85
N VAL A 81 -8.71 8.63 24.99
CA VAL A 81 -8.75 9.71 25.99
C VAL A 81 -7.90 10.91 25.54
N LEU A 82 -6.80 10.67 24.81
CA LEU A 82 -5.87 11.72 24.38
C LEU A 82 -6.28 12.42 23.08
N LEU A 83 -7.14 11.81 22.27
CA LEU A 83 -7.51 12.32 20.93
C LEU A 83 -8.89 12.96 20.84
N GLY A 84 -9.60 13.16 21.95
CA GLY A 84 -10.95 13.73 21.93
C GLY A 84 -11.92 12.81 21.21
N LYS A 85 -12.66 12.03 21.99
CA LYS A 85 -13.82 11.28 21.50
C LYS A 85 -14.77 12.26 20.78
N ASP A 86 -14.84 12.11 19.45
CA ASP A 86 -15.96 12.46 18.53
C ASP A 86 -15.54 12.89 17.11
N THR A 87 -14.25 12.89 16.74
CA THR A 87 -13.82 13.46 15.44
C THR A 87 -12.96 12.58 14.52
N VAL A 88 -13.22 11.28 14.40
CA VAL A 88 -13.06 10.66 13.06
C VAL A 88 -14.33 10.98 12.30
N SER A 89 -14.40 12.20 11.75
CA SER A 89 -15.61 12.72 11.12
C SER A 89 -16.15 11.73 10.09
N LYS A 90 -17.48 11.53 10.04
CA LYS A 90 -18.18 10.69 9.04
C LYS A 90 -17.62 10.91 7.61
N ARG A 91 -17.26 12.15 7.30
CA ARG A 91 -16.63 12.61 6.05
C ARG A 91 -15.32 11.90 5.67
N MET A 92 -14.58 11.37 6.64
CA MET A 92 -13.30 10.68 6.40
C MET A 92 -13.49 9.28 5.80
N LYS A 93 -14.69 8.70 5.98
CA LYS A 93 -15.11 7.40 5.43
C LYS A 93 -15.79 7.52 4.07
N ASP A 94 -16.16 8.72 3.64
CA ASP A 94 -16.73 8.95 2.31
C ASP A 94 -15.71 8.57 1.22
N ALA A 95 -16.19 8.14 0.05
CA ALA A 95 -15.32 7.73 -1.07
C ALA A 95 -14.36 8.85 -1.50
N GLY A 96 -14.78 10.11 -1.44
CA GLY A 96 -13.93 11.27 -1.72
C GLY A 96 -13.39 11.33 -3.16
N LYS A 97 -12.59 12.34 -3.51
CA LYS A 97 -12.17 12.55 -4.92
C LYS A 97 -11.30 11.43 -5.51
N PHE A 98 -10.58 10.69 -4.67
CA PHE A 98 -9.63 9.67 -5.09
C PHE A 98 -10.01 8.32 -4.50
N VAL A 99 -9.98 7.29 -5.34
CA VAL A 99 -10.20 5.90 -4.96
C VAL A 99 -9.10 5.02 -5.55
N ALA A 100 -8.73 3.95 -4.87
CA ALA A 100 -7.88 2.89 -5.42
C ALA A 100 -8.66 1.59 -5.54
N LEU A 101 -8.42 0.87 -6.63
CA LEU A 101 -9.07 -0.39 -7.01
C LEU A 101 -8.00 -1.48 -7.12
N ASP A 102 -8.33 -2.67 -6.65
CA ASP A 102 -7.58 -3.89 -6.92
C ASP A 102 -8.50 -5.11 -6.90
N GLY A 103 -8.16 -6.16 -7.65
CA GLY A 103 -8.95 -7.37 -7.80
C GLY A 103 -8.14 -8.66 -7.65
N GLU A 104 -8.81 -9.69 -7.14
CA GLU A 104 -8.29 -11.06 -7.16
C GLU A 104 -8.95 -11.86 -8.27
N PHE A 105 -8.16 -12.73 -8.91
CA PHE A 105 -8.57 -13.45 -10.11
C PHE A 105 -8.44 -14.97 -9.94
N VAL A 106 -9.38 -15.67 -10.55
CA VAL A 106 -9.35 -17.13 -10.74
C VAL A 106 -9.12 -17.46 -12.22
N GLY A 107 -8.73 -18.70 -12.48
CA GLY A 107 -8.52 -19.26 -13.81
C GLY A 107 -9.80 -19.82 -14.43
N VAL A 108 -10.13 -19.34 -15.62
CA VAL A 108 -11.23 -19.84 -16.47
C VAL A 108 -10.69 -20.19 -17.87
N GLY A 109 -11.58 -20.64 -18.77
CA GLY A 109 -11.21 -21.04 -20.12
C GLY A 109 -10.39 -22.34 -20.17
N ILE A 110 -9.81 -22.62 -21.34
CA ILE A 110 -8.99 -23.82 -21.56
C ILE A 110 -7.74 -23.75 -20.65
N ASP A 111 -7.49 -24.82 -19.90
CA ASP A 111 -6.41 -24.94 -18.92
C ASP A 111 -6.42 -23.89 -17.78
N GLY A 112 -7.50 -23.11 -17.60
CA GLY A 112 -7.55 -22.10 -16.55
C GLY A 112 -6.58 -20.92 -16.75
N LYS A 113 -6.14 -20.66 -17.98
CA LYS A 113 -5.18 -19.58 -18.29
C LYS A 113 -5.81 -18.19 -18.32
N GLU A 114 -7.10 -18.10 -18.62
CA GLU A 114 -7.82 -16.83 -18.68
C GLU A 114 -8.16 -16.35 -17.26
N HIS A 115 -8.17 -15.03 -17.06
CA HIS A 115 -8.38 -14.42 -15.75
C HIS A 115 -9.84 -13.98 -15.61
N ALA A 116 -10.55 -14.51 -14.62
CA ALA A 116 -11.87 -14.02 -14.23
C ALA A 116 -11.83 -13.39 -12.84
N LEU A 117 -12.49 -12.25 -12.68
CA LEU A 117 -12.60 -11.55 -11.40
C LEU A 117 -13.37 -12.40 -10.38
N ALA A 118 -12.81 -12.55 -9.17
CA ALA A 118 -13.44 -13.30 -8.09
C ALA A 118 -13.52 -12.53 -6.76
N ARG A 119 -12.79 -11.42 -6.63
CA ARG A 119 -12.94 -10.44 -5.54
C ARG A 119 -12.52 -9.07 -6.05
N VAL A 120 -13.18 -8.01 -5.59
CA VAL A 120 -12.81 -6.63 -5.92
C VAL A 120 -12.87 -5.77 -4.68
N SER A 121 -11.84 -4.95 -4.50
CA SER A 121 -11.71 -4.02 -3.39
C SER A 121 -11.52 -2.59 -3.89
N VAL A 122 -12.26 -1.66 -3.29
CA VAL A 122 -12.11 -0.22 -3.52
C VAL A 122 -11.85 0.47 -2.19
N VAL A 123 -10.81 1.30 -2.12
CA VAL A 123 -10.49 2.10 -0.94
C VAL A 123 -10.46 3.59 -1.27
N ASN A 124 -10.83 4.44 -0.31
CA ASN A 124 -10.75 5.89 -0.47
C ASN A 124 -9.32 6.43 -0.26
N TYR A 125 -9.13 7.74 -0.40
CA TYR A 125 -7.84 8.42 -0.21
C TYR A 125 -7.18 8.19 1.17
N ASN A 126 -7.99 7.90 2.20
CA ASN A 126 -7.52 7.61 3.55
C ASN A 126 -7.32 6.11 3.77
N GLY A 127 -7.61 5.27 2.78
CA GLY A 127 -7.52 3.81 2.82
C GLY A 127 -8.65 3.11 3.55
N TYR A 128 -9.76 3.81 3.83
CA TYR A 128 -10.99 3.16 4.26
C TYR A 128 -11.60 2.38 3.10
N VAL A 129 -12.08 1.18 3.41
CA VAL A 129 -12.77 0.33 2.43
C VAL A 129 -14.11 0.96 2.08
N VAL A 130 -14.29 1.23 0.80
CA VAL A 130 -15.55 1.68 0.19
C VAL A 130 -16.34 0.47 -0.31
N MET A 131 -15.65 -0.55 -0.83
CA MET A 131 -16.20 -1.81 -1.29
C MET A 131 -15.16 -2.91 -1.11
N ASP A 132 -15.58 -4.10 -0.68
CA ASP A 132 -14.77 -5.33 -0.65
C ASP A 132 -15.74 -6.50 -0.79
N GLU A 133 -15.85 -7.06 -1.99
CA GLU A 133 -16.88 -8.03 -2.32
C GLU A 133 -16.27 -9.21 -3.10
N TYR A 134 -16.69 -10.42 -2.75
CA TYR A 134 -16.47 -11.59 -3.61
C TYR A 134 -17.44 -11.53 -4.79
N VAL A 135 -16.95 -11.89 -5.98
CA VAL A 135 -17.68 -11.80 -7.24
C VAL A 135 -17.81 -13.18 -7.84
N LYS A 136 -19.02 -13.57 -8.27
CA LYS A 136 -19.23 -14.81 -9.02
C LYS A 136 -18.66 -14.68 -10.43
N PRO A 137 -17.65 -15.48 -10.81
CA PRO A 137 -17.15 -15.52 -12.18
C PRO A 137 -18.27 -15.89 -13.15
N GLN A 138 -18.26 -15.29 -14.35
CA GLN A 138 -19.27 -15.58 -15.37
C GLN A 138 -19.08 -16.95 -16.01
N GLU A 139 -17.84 -17.45 -16.00
CA GLU A 139 -17.46 -18.74 -16.56
C GLU A 139 -17.14 -19.75 -15.47
N LYS A 140 -17.11 -21.03 -15.84
CA LYS A 140 -16.73 -22.12 -14.93
C LYS A 140 -15.26 -21.95 -14.52
N VAL A 141 -15.03 -21.88 -13.21
CA VAL A 141 -13.67 -21.87 -12.65
C VAL A 141 -13.01 -23.22 -12.87
N VAL A 142 -11.84 -23.19 -13.49
CA VAL A 142 -10.96 -24.36 -13.73
C VAL A 142 -9.83 -24.39 -12.72
N ASP A 143 -9.29 -23.22 -12.34
CA ASP A 143 -8.25 -23.09 -11.33
C ASP A 143 -8.59 -21.94 -10.37
N TRP A 144 -8.70 -22.21 -9.07
CA TRP A 144 -8.99 -21.18 -8.08
C TRP A 144 -7.80 -20.28 -7.77
N ARG A 145 -6.58 -20.71 -8.11
CA ARG A 145 -5.33 -19.99 -7.84
C ARG A 145 -5.19 -19.59 -6.37
N THR A 146 -5.78 -20.37 -5.46
CA THR A 146 -5.93 -20.04 -4.04
C THR A 146 -4.61 -19.74 -3.35
N TRP A 147 -3.53 -20.36 -3.81
CA TRP A 147 -2.18 -20.13 -3.30
C TRP A 147 -1.69 -18.67 -3.51
N VAL A 148 -2.21 -17.98 -4.53
CA VAL A 148 -2.01 -16.53 -4.75
C VAL A 148 -3.22 -15.75 -4.29
N SER A 149 -4.40 -16.01 -4.85
CA SER A 149 -5.56 -15.13 -4.73
C SER A 149 -6.28 -15.20 -3.38
N GLY A 150 -6.02 -16.26 -2.60
CA GLY A 150 -6.80 -16.57 -1.41
C GLY A 150 -8.27 -16.93 -1.67
N ILE A 151 -8.69 -17.07 -2.93
CA ILE A 151 -10.07 -17.39 -3.27
C ILE A 151 -10.31 -18.89 -3.17
N GLU A 152 -11.42 -19.27 -2.55
CA GLU A 152 -11.88 -20.65 -2.41
C GLU A 152 -13.34 -20.77 -2.88
N PRO A 153 -13.79 -21.98 -3.30
CA PRO A 153 -15.19 -22.22 -3.68
C PRO A 153 -16.20 -21.74 -2.64
N LYS A 154 -15.88 -21.87 -1.34
CA LYS A 154 -16.76 -21.46 -0.24
C LYS A 154 -17.11 -19.96 -0.27
N HIS A 155 -16.22 -19.12 -0.81
CA HIS A 155 -16.47 -17.68 -0.93
C HIS A 155 -17.59 -17.37 -1.93
N MET A 156 -17.86 -18.26 -2.90
CA MET A 156 -18.90 -18.04 -3.91
C MET A 156 -20.33 -18.17 -3.39
N LYS A 157 -20.52 -18.79 -2.21
CA LYS A 157 -21.84 -18.99 -1.62
C LYS A 157 -22.57 -17.65 -1.40
N ASN A 158 -21.84 -16.65 -0.93
CA ASN A 158 -22.36 -15.31 -0.61
C ASN A 158 -21.84 -14.23 -1.58
N ALA A 159 -21.13 -14.62 -2.65
CA ALA A 159 -20.58 -13.67 -3.62
C ALA A 159 -21.71 -12.98 -4.42
N ILE A 160 -21.51 -11.70 -4.70
CA ILE A 160 -22.41 -10.92 -5.55
C ILE A 160 -22.25 -11.33 -7.02
N SER A 161 -23.24 -10.99 -7.84
CA SER A 161 -23.14 -11.26 -9.29
C SER A 161 -22.09 -10.35 -9.93
N TYR A 162 -21.47 -10.82 -11.03
CA TYR A 162 -20.57 -10.00 -11.84
C TYR A 162 -21.19 -8.66 -12.25
N LYS A 163 -22.45 -8.67 -12.71
CA LYS A 163 -23.16 -7.47 -13.16
C LYS A 163 -23.36 -6.47 -12.03
N GLU A 164 -23.66 -6.95 -10.83
CA GLU A 164 -23.78 -6.11 -9.64
C GLU A 164 -22.42 -5.52 -9.23
N ALA A 165 -21.36 -6.31 -9.25
CA ALA A 165 -20.00 -5.83 -8.98
C ALA A 165 -19.58 -4.75 -9.98
N GLN A 166 -19.79 -5.00 -11.28
CA GLN A 166 -19.51 -4.05 -12.36
C GLN A 166 -20.26 -2.73 -12.14
N GLN A 167 -21.57 -2.79 -11.87
CA GLN A 167 -22.39 -1.59 -11.65
C GLN A 167 -21.93 -0.80 -10.42
N ARG A 168 -21.75 -1.47 -9.28
CA ARG A 168 -21.30 -0.82 -8.04
C ARG A 168 -19.93 -0.17 -8.20
N VAL A 169 -18.99 -0.84 -8.85
CA VAL A 169 -17.67 -0.25 -9.13
C VAL A 169 -17.81 0.94 -10.07
N ALA A 170 -18.58 0.83 -11.16
CA ALA A 170 -18.82 1.96 -12.08
C ALA A 170 -19.38 3.19 -11.35
N ASP A 171 -20.35 2.99 -10.46
CA ASP A 171 -20.95 4.06 -9.66
C ASP A 171 -19.94 4.70 -8.70
N ILE A 172 -19.06 3.90 -8.10
CA ILE A 172 -17.99 4.41 -7.24
C ILE A 172 -16.96 5.22 -8.05
N LEU A 173 -16.58 4.75 -9.24
CA LEU A 173 -15.56 5.39 -10.09
C LEU A 173 -16.06 6.69 -10.75
N LYS A 174 -17.37 6.84 -10.91
CA LYS A 174 -18.00 8.00 -11.55
C LYS A 174 -17.50 9.32 -10.93
N ASP A 175 -16.99 10.21 -11.79
CA ASP A 175 -16.46 11.52 -11.44
C ASP A 175 -15.30 11.51 -10.41
N ARG A 176 -14.60 10.37 -10.26
CA ARG A 176 -13.46 10.21 -9.35
C ARG A 176 -12.16 9.88 -10.06
N ILE A 177 -11.05 10.27 -9.43
CA ILE A 177 -9.72 9.90 -9.88
C ILE A 177 -9.42 8.48 -9.39
N LEU A 178 -9.14 7.59 -10.33
CA LEU A 178 -8.78 6.21 -10.07
C LEU A 178 -7.26 6.10 -9.93
N VAL A 179 -6.80 5.73 -8.74
CA VAL A 179 -5.42 5.37 -8.46
C VAL A 179 -5.30 3.86 -8.61
N GLY A 180 -4.27 3.40 -9.29
CA GLY A 180 -4.13 1.97 -9.58
C GLY A 180 -2.68 1.52 -9.74
N HIS A 181 -2.48 0.21 -9.89
CA HIS A 181 -1.19 -0.38 -10.19
C HIS A 181 -1.37 -1.44 -11.29
N ALA A 182 -1.07 -1.08 -12.53
CA ALA A 182 -1.43 -1.86 -13.73
C ALA A 182 -2.95 -2.06 -13.88
N VAL A 183 -3.72 -1.00 -13.55
CA VAL A 183 -5.18 -1.03 -13.35
C VAL A 183 -5.99 -1.35 -14.61
N SER A 184 -5.34 -1.36 -15.77
CA SER A 184 -5.95 -1.82 -17.01
C SER A 184 -6.43 -3.27 -16.92
N HIS A 185 -5.77 -4.11 -16.13
CA HIS A 185 -6.17 -5.51 -15.95
C HIS A 185 -7.50 -5.60 -15.17
N ASP A 186 -7.62 -4.87 -14.07
CA ASP A 186 -8.84 -4.80 -13.25
C ASP A 186 -10.02 -4.23 -14.03
N LEU A 187 -9.80 -3.11 -14.75
CA LEU A 187 -10.83 -2.49 -15.57
C LEU A 187 -11.28 -3.40 -16.71
N ALA A 188 -10.35 -4.12 -17.36
CA ALA A 188 -10.70 -5.07 -18.40
C ALA A 188 -11.54 -6.23 -17.85
N ALA A 189 -11.16 -6.80 -16.71
CA ALA A 189 -11.93 -7.86 -16.07
C ALA A 189 -13.32 -7.41 -15.64
N LEU A 190 -13.47 -6.16 -15.20
CA LEU A 190 -14.75 -5.54 -14.90
C LEU A 190 -15.53 -5.08 -16.14
N GLY A 191 -14.96 -5.14 -17.34
CA GLY A 191 -15.57 -4.61 -18.56
C GLY A 191 -15.81 -3.10 -18.52
N LEU A 192 -15.03 -2.37 -17.72
CA LEU A 192 -15.17 -0.92 -17.50
C LEU A 192 -14.09 -0.14 -18.25
N LYS A 193 -14.42 1.11 -18.60
CA LYS A 193 -13.47 2.10 -19.11
C LYS A 193 -13.46 3.29 -18.16
N HIS A 194 -12.29 3.88 -17.96
CA HIS A 194 -12.14 5.12 -17.22
C HIS A 194 -11.33 6.12 -18.04
N ALA A 195 -11.65 7.41 -17.93
CA ALA A 195 -10.96 8.45 -18.70
C ALA A 195 -9.47 8.46 -18.35
N ARG A 196 -8.58 8.44 -19.36
CA ARG A 196 -7.12 8.41 -19.15
C ARG A 196 -6.62 9.58 -18.30
N SER A 197 -7.23 10.76 -18.42
CA SER A 197 -6.94 11.94 -17.61
C SER A 197 -7.29 11.77 -16.13
N MET A 198 -8.18 10.83 -15.81
CA MET A 198 -8.67 10.51 -14.46
C MET A 198 -8.00 9.27 -13.85
N ILE A 199 -7.01 8.66 -14.53
CA ILE A 199 -6.25 7.52 -14.00
C ILE A 199 -4.88 8.01 -13.50
N ARG A 200 -4.45 7.48 -12.35
CA ARG A 200 -3.12 7.65 -11.75
C ARG A 200 -2.52 6.27 -11.52
N ASP A 201 -1.93 5.70 -12.55
CA ASP A 201 -1.34 4.36 -12.48
C ASP A 201 0.11 4.43 -11.97
N THR A 202 0.33 3.94 -10.75
CA THR A 202 1.63 3.94 -10.10
C THR A 202 2.66 3.06 -10.80
N SER A 203 2.23 2.02 -11.52
CA SER A 203 3.11 1.12 -12.27
C SER A 203 3.71 1.79 -13.52
N LEU A 204 3.06 2.85 -14.01
CA LEU A 204 3.49 3.62 -15.18
C LEU A 204 4.32 4.85 -14.82
N TYR A 205 4.47 5.16 -13.53
CA TYR A 205 5.22 6.33 -13.08
C TYR A 205 6.71 6.23 -13.50
N PRO A 206 7.23 7.12 -14.37
CA PRO A 206 8.55 6.95 -14.97
C PRO A 206 9.72 6.83 -13.96
N PRO A 207 9.76 7.59 -12.85
CA PRO A 207 10.78 7.41 -11.83
C PRO A 207 10.78 6.01 -11.21
N PHE A 208 9.61 5.42 -10.92
CA PHE A 208 9.54 4.05 -10.40
C PHE A 208 10.06 3.03 -11.41
N ARG A 209 9.69 3.18 -12.68
CA ARG A 209 10.17 2.31 -13.76
C ARG A 209 11.69 2.39 -13.90
N LYS A 210 12.24 3.60 -13.93
CA LYS A 210 13.68 3.84 -14.10
C LYS A 210 14.48 3.30 -12.91
N GLN A 211 14.06 3.63 -11.69
CA GLN A 211 14.81 3.31 -10.47
C GLN A 211 14.66 1.84 -10.06
N TYR A 212 13.47 1.27 -10.16
CA TYR A 212 13.19 -0.04 -9.58
C TYR A 212 12.97 -1.16 -10.62
N ALA A 213 12.85 -0.85 -11.91
CA ALA A 213 12.55 -1.87 -12.92
C ALA A 213 13.32 -1.70 -14.25
N LYS A 214 14.42 -0.93 -14.27
CA LYS A 214 15.25 -0.72 -15.47
C LYS A 214 14.43 -0.31 -16.70
N GLY A 215 13.42 0.55 -16.50
CA GLY A 215 12.51 1.04 -17.54
C GLY A 215 11.27 0.17 -17.78
N LYS A 216 11.20 -1.06 -17.25
CA LYS A 216 10.00 -1.92 -17.27
C LYS A 216 8.98 -1.49 -16.21
N THR A 217 7.80 -2.12 -16.22
CA THR A 217 6.79 -1.95 -15.17
C THR A 217 7.23 -2.68 -13.90
N PRO A 218 7.44 -1.98 -12.76
CA PRO A 218 7.74 -2.62 -11.48
C PRO A 218 6.47 -3.28 -10.92
N GLY A 219 6.62 -4.39 -10.19
CA GLY A 219 5.51 -4.99 -9.45
C GLY A 219 5.23 -4.28 -8.11
N LEU A 220 4.00 -4.39 -7.62
CA LEU A 220 3.53 -3.71 -6.41
C LEU A 220 4.37 -4.07 -5.19
N LYS A 221 4.61 -5.37 -4.94
CA LYS A 221 5.45 -5.87 -3.84
C LYS A 221 6.84 -5.23 -3.82
N LYS A 222 7.45 -5.06 -5.00
CA LYS A 222 8.77 -4.43 -5.10
C LYS A 222 8.71 -2.96 -4.71
N LEU A 223 7.71 -2.22 -5.20
CA LEU A 223 7.56 -0.81 -4.84
C LEU A 223 7.19 -0.62 -3.36
N ALA A 224 6.34 -1.48 -2.81
CA ALA A 224 5.99 -1.47 -1.39
C ALA A 224 7.26 -1.57 -0.53
N ASN A 225 8.12 -2.54 -0.84
CA ASN A 225 9.37 -2.73 -0.13
C ASN A 225 10.36 -1.59 -0.37
N GLU A 226 10.58 -1.18 -1.62
CA GLU A 226 11.64 -0.22 -1.93
C GLU A 226 11.28 1.23 -1.53
N VAL A 227 10.02 1.63 -1.76
CA VAL A 227 9.56 3.02 -1.57
C VAL A 227 8.97 3.22 -0.19
N LEU A 228 8.13 2.29 0.29
CA LEU A 228 7.42 2.42 1.56
C LEU A 228 8.09 1.68 2.71
N LYS A 229 9.07 0.80 2.43
CA LYS A 229 9.71 -0.09 3.42
C LYS A 229 8.71 -1.03 4.10
N ILE A 230 7.72 -1.50 3.34
CA ILE A 230 6.67 -2.43 3.77
C ILE A 230 6.80 -3.73 2.96
N ASN A 231 6.75 -4.88 3.63
CA ASN A 231 6.64 -6.18 2.98
C ASN A 231 5.16 -6.54 2.86
N ILE A 232 4.75 -6.98 1.67
CA ILE A 232 3.39 -7.46 1.38
C ILE A 232 3.46 -8.76 0.59
N GLN A 233 2.32 -9.43 0.45
CA GLN A 233 2.21 -10.66 -0.36
C GLN A 233 3.24 -11.72 0.06
N GLU A 234 3.44 -11.91 1.37
CA GLU A 234 4.28 -12.99 1.92
C GLU A 234 3.56 -14.36 1.88
N GLY A 235 2.24 -14.33 1.72
CA GLY A 235 1.41 -15.51 1.43
C GLY A 235 0.39 -15.17 0.35
N GLN A 236 -0.87 -15.50 0.61
CA GLN A 236 -1.98 -15.10 -0.26
C GLN A 236 -2.11 -13.58 -0.33
N HIS A 237 -2.47 -13.09 -1.50
CA HIS A 237 -2.74 -11.69 -1.78
C HIS A 237 -4.06 -11.26 -1.12
N SER A 238 -4.18 -9.95 -0.95
CA SER A 238 -5.36 -9.31 -0.41
C SER A 238 -5.59 -8.02 -1.17
N SER A 239 -6.57 -8.02 -2.07
CA SER A 239 -6.95 -6.82 -2.83
C SER A 239 -7.17 -5.57 -1.97
N VAL A 240 -7.63 -5.68 -0.72
CA VAL A 240 -7.73 -4.52 0.20
C VAL A 240 -6.35 -3.98 0.57
N GLU A 241 -5.39 -4.85 0.86
CA GLU A 241 -4.01 -4.45 1.17
C GLU A 241 -3.37 -3.82 -0.07
N ASP A 242 -3.50 -4.47 -1.22
CA ASP A 242 -2.89 -4.02 -2.47
C ASP A 242 -3.45 -2.67 -2.93
N ALA A 243 -4.77 -2.45 -2.81
CA ALA A 243 -5.39 -1.14 -3.06
C ALA A 243 -4.90 -0.05 -2.08
N ARG A 244 -4.68 -0.39 -0.80
CA ARG A 244 -4.13 0.57 0.19
C ARG A 244 -2.68 0.92 -0.11
N ILE A 245 -1.84 -0.07 -0.41
CA ILE A 245 -0.44 0.15 -0.78
C ILE A 245 -0.35 1.00 -2.05
N THR A 246 -1.19 0.70 -3.05
CA THR A 246 -1.31 1.50 -4.27
C THR A 246 -1.65 2.95 -3.97
N MET A 247 -2.63 3.20 -3.08
CA MET A 247 -2.97 4.55 -2.63
C MET A 247 -1.81 5.23 -1.87
N LEU A 248 -1.07 4.50 -1.03
CA LEU A 248 0.09 5.03 -0.30
C LEU A 248 1.25 5.39 -1.24
N LEU A 249 1.54 4.56 -2.23
CA LEU A 249 2.53 4.84 -3.28
C LEU A 249 2.16 6.12 -4.02
N TYR A 250 0.91 6.27 -4.46
CA TYR A 250 0.43 7.50 -5.07
C TYR A 250 0.61 8.70 -4.13
N LYS A 251 0.20 8.59 -2.87
CA LYS A 251 0.32 9.70 -1.89
C LYS A 251 1.76 10.15 -1.67
N SER A 252 2.72 9.22 -1.67
CA SER A 252 4.14 9.54 -1.50
C SER A 252 4.73 10.39 -2.63
N HIS A 253 4.16 10.30 -3.85
CA HIS A 253 4.64 11.00 -5.05
C HIS A 253 3.50 11.76 -5.77
N LYS A 254 2.49 12.20 -5.01
CA LYS A 254 1.24 12.72 -5.57
C LYS A 254 1.47 13.90 -6.50
N LYS A 255 2.33 14.85 -6.10
CA LYS A 255 2.58 16.08 -6.85
C LYS A 255 3.19 15.77 -8.21
N GLU A 256 4.16 14.87 -8.23
CA GLU A 256 4.89 14.46 -9.42
C GLU A 256 4.00 13.65 -10.35
N ILE A 257 3.28 12.67 -9.80
CA ILE A 257 2.33 11.86 -10.57
C ILE A 257 1.24 12.76 -11.15
N ASP A 258 0.62 13.65 -10.37
CA ASP A 258 -0.44 14.53 -10.88
C ASP A 258 0.05 15.47 -11.99
N ARG A 259 1.30 15.95 -11.95
CA ARG A 259 1.87 16.78 -13.03
C ARG A 259 1.91 16.06 -14.37
N LEU A 260 2.12 14.75 -14.39
CA LEU A 260 2.14 13.96 -15.63
C LEU A 260 0.79 13.96 -16.36
N TYR A 261 -0.29 14.17 -15.62
CA TYR A 261 -1.66 14.16 -16.14
C TYR A 261 -2.33 15.54 -16.09
N GLY A 262 -1.73 16.49 -15.37
CA GLY A 262 -2.19 17.87 -15.25
C GLY A 262 -1.68 18.80 -16.36
N GLY A 263 -0.72 18.37 -17.18
CA GLY A 263 -0.23 19.13 -18.35
C GLY A 263 -1.14 19.11 -19.59
N LYS A 264 -2.41 18.69 -19.44
CA LYS A 264 -3.45 18.75 -20.48
C LYS A 264 -4.79 19.19 -19.88
N LEU A 265 -4.75 20.20 -19.02
CA LEU A 265 -5.91 21.01 -18.70
C LEU A 265 -5.53 22.46 -19.03
N ASP A 266 -5.22 22.69 -20.31
CA ASP A 266 -5.03 24.03 -20.85
C ASP A 266 -6.25 24.40 -21.69
N VAL A 267 -6.86 25.52 -21.26
CA VAL A 267 -7.87 26.40 -21.89
C VAL A 267 -9.32 25.92 -21.89
#